data_AF-A0A2D4VW50-F1
#
_entry.id   AF-A0A2D4VW50-F1
#
_cell.length_a   1.000
_cell.length_b   1.000
_cell.length_c   1.000
_cell.angle_alpha   90.00
_cell.angle_beta   90.00
_cell.angle_gamma   90.00
#
_symmetry.space_group_name_H-M   'P 1'
#
loop_
_entity.id
_entity.type
_entity.pdbx_description
1 polymer ?
#
loop_
_entity_poly.entity_id
_entity_poly.type
_entity_poly.pdbx_seq_one_letter_code
_entity_poly.pdbx_strand_id
1 'polypeptide(L)' 'MSDTGSDIKIVFTPSGRQGVVPAGTTVLQAARTLGVDIDSVCGGRALCGRCQV' A
#
# COMPACT_ATOMS: atom_id res chain seq x y z
N MET A 1 -7.29 -4.09 -14.81
CA MET A 1 -6.24 -5.13 -14.63
C MET A 1 -6.11 -5.37 -13.14
N SER A 2 -6.91 -6.29 -12.61
CA SER A 2 -6.76 -6.80 -11.25
C SER A 2 -6.51 -8.28 -11.44
N ASP A 3 -5.24 -8.62 -11.56
CA ASP A 3 -4.77 -10.00 -11.65
C ASP A 3 -5.21 -10.73 -10.37
N THR A 4 -5.97 -11.81 -10.52
CA THR A 4 -6.57 -12.59 -9.41
C THR A 4 -5.48 -13.49 -8.81
N GLY A 5 -4.40 -12.87 -8.31
CA GLY A 5 -3.36 -13.54 -7.54
C GLY A 5 -3.72 -13.50 -6.07
N SER A 6 -3.58 -14.64 -5.40
CA SER A 6 -3.83 -14.91 -3.99
C SER A 6 -3.83 -13.70 -3.06
N ASP A 7 -4.90 -13.55 -2.29
CA ASP A 7 -5.05 -12.53 -1.27
C ASP A 7 -3.91 -12.56 -0.23
N ILE A 8 -3.30 -11.40 0.05
CA ILE A 8 -2.18 -11.22 0.97
C ILE A 8 -2.64 -10.41 2.18
N LYS A 9 -2.31 -10.89 3.38
CA LYS A 9 -2.51 -10.12 4.62
C LYS A 9 -1.39 -9.08 4.80
N ILE A 10 -1.77 -7.83 5.00
CA ILE A 10 -0.86 -6.71 5.27
C ILE A 10 -1.19 -6.06 6.62
N VAL A 11 -0.15 -5.62 7.34
CA VAL A 11 -0.26 -4.93 8.63
C VAL A 11 0.68 -3.71 8.60
N PHE A 12 0.15 -2.54 8.91
CA PHE A 12 0.86 -1.27 8.97
C PHE A 12 1.17 -0.88 10.42
N THR A 13 2.43 -1.00 10.81
CA THR A 13 2.93 -0.56 12.12
C THR A 13 3.53 0.85 12.03
N PRO A 14 3.40 1.70 13.07
CA PRO A 14 2.77 1.43 14.37
C PRO A 14 1.24 1.62 14.39
N SER A 15 0.62 2.06 13.28
CA SER A 15 -0.81 2.42 13.25
C SER A 15 -1.78 1.28 13.61
N GLY A 16 -1.33 0.02 13.52
CA GLY A 16 -2.13 -1.17 13.79
C GLY A 16 -3.16 -1.48 12.70
N ARG A 17 -3.26 -0.66 11.64
CA ARG A 17 -4.17 -0.88 10.52
C ARG A 17 -3.75 -2.13 9.77
N GLN A 18 -4.71 -3.00 9.47
CA GLN A 18 -4.47 -4.27 8.80
C GLN A 18 -5.61 -4.57 7.83
N GLY A 19 -5.32 -5.41 6.86
CA GLY A 19 -6.32 -5.85 5.88
C GLY A 19 -5.77 -6.92 4.96
N VAL A 20 -6.59 -7.27 3.97
CA VAL A 20 -6.26 -8.23 2.93
C VAL A 20 -6.30 -7.50 1.59
N VAL A 21 -5.28 -7.68 0.77
CA VAL A 21 -5.17 -7.06 -0.54
C VAL A 21 -4.78 -8.11 -1.58
N PRO A 22 -5.23 -7.97 -2.84
CA PRO A 22 -4.79 -8.87 -3.91
C PRO A 22 -3.27 -8.84 -4.10
N ALA A 23 -2.68 -9.97 -4.49
CA ALA A 23 -1.28 -9.99 -4.88
C ALA A 23 -0.99 -8.96 -6.00
N GLY A 24 0.19 -8.36 -5.96
CA GLY A 24 0.57 -7.28 -6.89
C GLY A 24 0.07 -5.89 -6.50
N THR A 25 -0.78 -5.77 -5.47
CA THR A 25 -1.12 -4.45 -4.90
C THR A 25 0.13 -3.80 -4.29
N THR A 26 0.45 -2.58 -4.73
CA THR A 26 1.57 -1.83 -4.15
C THR A 26 1.30 -1.43 -2.70
N VAL A 27 2.34 -1.29 -1.88
CA VAL A 27 2.18 -0.87 -0.47
C VAL A 27 1.49 0.49 -0.37
N LEU A 28 1.81 1.45 -1.26
CA LEU A 28 1.15 2.76 -1.31
C LEU A 28 -0.36 2.64 -1.59
N GLN A 29 -0.75 1.76 -2.52
CA GLN A 29 -2.16 1.51 -2.81
C GLN A 29 -2.87 0.85 -1.63
N ALA A 30 -2.24 -0.16 -1.01
CA ALA A 30 -2.78 -0.82 0.18
C ALA A 30 -2.95 0.17 1.35
N ALA A 31 -1.97 1.04 1.58
CA ALA A 31 -2.03 2.08 2.58
C ALA A 31 -3.22 3.03 2.37
N ARG A 32 -3.43 3.50 1.12
CA ARG A 32 -4.57 4.36 0.77
C ARG A 32 -5.91 3.67 1.00
N THR A 33 -6.06 2.43 0.55
CA THR A 33 -7.29 1.64 0.76
C THR A 33 -7.59 1.45 2.24
N LEU A 34 -6.55 1.18 3.03
CA LEU A 34 -6.67 1.00 4.47
C LEU A 34 -6.64 2.32 5.25
N GLY A 35 -6.56 3.48 4.59
CA GLY A 35 -6.52 4.82 5.19
C GLY A 35 -5.30 5.10 6.08
N VAL A 36 -4.18 4.43 5.83
CA VAL A 36 -2.88 4.71 6.44
C VAL A 36 -2.31 5.96 5.81
N ASP A 37 -1.85 6.88 6.65
CA ASP A 37 -1.23 8.12 6.18
C ASP A 37 0.21 7.84 5.74
N ILE A 38 0.43 7.79 4.42
CA ILE A 38 1.75 7.72 3.80
C ILE A 38 1.84 8.87 2.82
N ASP A 39 2.85 9.73 3.03
CA ASP A 39 3.09 10.86 2.15
C ASP A 39 3.59 10.39 0.77
N SER A 40 2.96 10.89 -0.29
CA SER A 40 3.35 10.61 -1.66
C SER A 40 2.99 11.75 -2.59
N VAL A 41 3.84 12.77 -2.61
CA VAL A 41 3.70 13.92 -3.52
C VAL A 41 3.83 13.52 -5.00
N CYS A 42 4.58 12.47 -5.31
CA CYS A 42 4.71 11.98 -6.69
C CYS A 42 3.57 11.04 -7.13
N GLY A 43 2.70 10.61 -6.21
CA GLY A 43 1.61 9.69 -6.50
C GLY A 43 2.04 8.28 -6.90
N GLY A 44 3.18 7.79 -6.39
CA GLY A 44 3.68 6.43 -6.72
C GLY A 44 4.56 6.34 -7.96
N ARG A 45 5.04 7.47 -8.51
CA ARG A 45 5.93 7.53 -9.69
C ARG A 45 7.43 7.34 -9.39
N ALA A 46 7.78 6.98 -8.16
CA ALA A 46 9.17 6.77 -7.72
C ALA A 46 10.11 7.99 -7.89
N LEU A 47 9.58 9.22 -7.75
CA LEU A 47 10.37 10.47 -7.93
C LEU A 47 10.78 11.16 -6.63
N CYS A 48 10.13 10.83 -5.49
CA CYS A 48 10.28 11.60 -4.26
C CYS A 48 10.75 10.81 -3.04
N GLY A 49 10.81 9.47 -3.10
CA GLY A 49 11.25 8.61 -1.99
C GLY A 49 10.36 8.58 -0.74
N ARG A 50 9.33 9.45 -0.61
CA ARG A 50 8.55 9.61 0.64
C ARG A 50 7.71 8.40 1.05
N CYS A 51 7.34 7.56 0.09
CA CYS A 51 6.54 6.35 0.32
C CYS A 51 7.36 5.06 0.14
N GLN A 52 8.69 5.15 0.27
CA GLN A 52 9.57 4.00 0.20
C GLN A 52 9.53 3.20 1.51
N VAL A 53 9.42 1.88 1.39
CA VAL A 53 9.45 0.89 2.48
C VAL A 53 10.31 -0.31 2.07
#